data_AF-A0AB40B8E9-F1
#
_entry.id   AF-A0AB40B8E9-F1
#
_cell.length_a   1.000
_cell.length_b   1.000
_cell.length_c   1.000
_cell.angle_alpha   90.00
_cell.angle_beta   90.00
_cell.angle_gamma   90.00
#
_symmetry.space_group_name_H-M   'P 1'
#
loop_
_entity.id
_entity.type
_entity.pdbx_description
1 polymer ?
#
loop_
_entity_poly.entity_id
_entity_poly.type
_entity_poly.pdbx_seq_one_letter_code
_entity_poly.pdbx_strand_id
1 'polypeptide(L)'
;MVYLVIHLANEARLAGPVIYRWMYPVERFLLTLKTYVRNRASPEGSIAEGYLANECLTFASRYLVGTETSFNQSTRNEEDQNVANDEEVSIFANVGRPLGRKKNKGCSSNKRKRVSRITLDNQTLVQAHRYVLFNFDGVAPFLKKHEQFIKRRNRSPRLSPYEIQKLQSETFHDWFHDHVAQLEQQGNANITDELRLLARGPMDTARRYTGYIVNGF
;
A
#
# COMPACT_ATOMS: atom_id res chain seq x y z
N MET A 1 -8.96 -14.23 -24.41
CA MET A 1 -8.88 -12.75 -24.49
C MET A 1 -7.57 -12.29 -25.17
N VAL A 2 -7.22 -12.81 -26.35
CA VAL A 2 -5.98 -12.42 -27.09
C VAL A 2 -6.32 -11.67 -28.38
N TYR A 3 -7.51 -11.92 -28.95
CA TYR A 3 -7.97 -11.27 -30.18
C TYR A 3 -8.42 -9.81 -30.01
N LEU A 4 -8.80 -9.38 -28.80
CA LEU A 4 -9.27 -8.00 -28.56
C LEU A 4 -8.18 -6.95 -28.83
N VAL A 5 -6.93 -7.27 -28.49
CA VAL A 5 -5.78 -6.36 -28.67
C VAL A 5 -5.42 -6.19 -30.15
N ILE A 6 -5.55 -7.26 -30.95
CA ILE A 6 -5.25 -7.24 -32.40
C ILE A 6 -6.31 -6.42 -33.15
N HIS A 7 -7.59 -6.53 -32.76
CA HIS A 7 -8.66 -5.74 -33.38
C HIS A 7 -8.53 -4.24 -33.07
N LEU A 8 -8.18 -3.89 -31.84
CA LEU A 8 -7.94 -2.49 -31.44
C LEU A 8 -6.80 -1.83 -32.23
N ALA A 9 -5.70 -2.55 -32.46
CA ALA A 9 -4.57 -2.03 -33.24
C ALA A 9 -4.94 -1.81 -34.72
N ASN A 10 -5.67 -2.76 -35.32
CA ASN A 10 -6.15 -2.62 -36.70
C ASN A 10 -7.19 -1.50 -36.85
N GLU A 11 -8.09 -1.35 -35.88
CA GLU A 11 -9.11 -0.31 -35.87
C GLU A 11 -8.50 1.09 -35.69
N ALA A 12 -7.51 1.24 -34.79
CA ALA A 12 -6.76 2.48 -34.63
C ALA A 12 -5.94 2.83 -35.89
N ARG A 13 -5.39 1.84 -36.60
CA ARG A 13 -4.65 2.06 -37.85
C ARG A 13 -5.56 2.54 -38.99
N LEU A 14 -6.77 1.99 -39.09
CA LEU A 14 -7.72 2.32 -40.17
C LEU A 14 -8.47 3.64 -39.93
N ALA A 15 -8.75 3.98 -38.67
CA ALA A 15 -9.65 5.08 -38.35
C ALA A 15 -9.05 6.19 -37.48
N GLY A 16 -7.76 6.10 -37.15
CA GLY A 16 -7.07 7.09 -36.35
C GLY A 16 -7.35 6.98 -34.85
N PRO A 17 -7.03 8.02 -34.06
CA PRO A 17 -7.16 8.00 -32.61
C PRO A 17 -8.58 7.64 -32.16
N VAL A 18 -8.67 6.57 -31.38
CA VAL A 18 -9.91 5.93 -30.89
C VAL A 18 -10.81 6.89 -30.10
N ILE A 19 -10.27 8.01 -29.61
CA ILE A 19 -10.92 8.99 -28.73
C ILE A 19 -12.21 9.57 -29.33
N TYR A 20 -12.26 9.84 -30.64
CA TYR A 20 -13.44 10.45 -31.28
C TYR A 20 -14.49 9.45 -31.78
N ARG A 21 -14.20 8.13 -31.70
CA ARG A 21 -15.12 7.07 -32.15
C ARG A 21 -15.77 6.31 -31.00
N TRP A 22 -15.24 6.46 -29.79
CA TRP A 22 -15.86 5.90 -28.60
C TRP A 22 -17.12 6.67 -28.26
N MET A 23 -18.25 5.96 -28.20
CA MET A 23 -19.50 6.50 -27.69
C MET A 23 -19.46 6.76 -26.18
N TYR A 24 -18.52 6.14 -25.46
CA TYR A 24 -18.45 6.19 -24.00
C TYR A 24 -18.47 7.62 -23.40
N PRO A 25 -17.72 8.63 -23.91
CA PRO A 25 -17.84 10.00 -23.43
C PRO A 25 -19.21 10.63 -23.67
N VAL A 26 -19.83 10.34 -24.82
CA VAL A 26 -21.17 10.84 -25.19
C VAL A 26 -22.24 10.20 -24.29
N GLU A 27 -22.16 8.90 -24.07
CA GLU A 27 -23.06 8.17 -23.18
C GLU A 27 -22.97 8.66 -21.73
N ARG A 28 -21.75 8.94 -21.24
CA ARG A 28 -21.54 9.48 -19.89
C ARG A 28 -22.11 10.89 -19.76
N PHE A 29 -21.97 11.71 -20.79
CA PHE A 29 -22.57 13.04 -20.83
C PHE A 29 -24.11 12.96 -20.83
N LEU A 30 -24.69 12.12 -21.69
CA LEU A 30 -26.15 11.90 -21.74
C LEU A 30 -26.69 11.34 -20.41
N LEU A 31 -25.96 10.45 -19.75
CA LEU A 31 -26.30 9.97 -18.41
C LEU A 31 -26.35 11.12 -17.41
N THR A 32 -25.41 12.06 -17.50
CA THR A 32 -25.38 13.26 -16.64
C THR A 32 -26.58 14.15 -16.91
N LEU A 33 -26.87 14.46 -18.18
CA LEU A 33 -28.07 15.24 -18.55
C LEU A 33 -29.37 14.58 -18.09
N LYS A 34 -29.45 13.24 -18.18
CA LYS A 34 -30.59 12.48 -17.68
C LYS A 34 -30.83 12.70 -16.19
N THR A 35 -29.79 12.92 -15.39
CA THR A 35 -29.95 13.24 -13.95
C THR A 35 -30.56 14.63 -13.70
N TYR A 36 -30.47 15.55 -14.67
CA TYR A 36 -31.05 16.89 -14.56
C TYR A 36 -32.55 16.95 -14.89
N VAL A 37 -33.11 15.92 -15.53
CA VAL A 37 -34.54 15.86 -15.87
C VAL A 37 -35.38 15.56 -14.62
N ARG A 38 -35.78 16.62 -13.91
CA ARG A 38 -36.70 16.58 -12.77
C ARG A 38 -38.16 16.72 -13.19
N ASN A 39 -38.43 17.52 -14.24
CA ASN A 39 -39.77 17.66 -14.82
C ASN A 39 -39.84 16.96 -16.19
N ARG A 40 -40.63 15.88 -16.29
CA ARG A 40 -40.83 15.14 -17.54
C ARG A 40 -41.75 15.84 -18.55
N ALA A 41 -42.58 16.78 -18.11
CA ALA A 41 -43.44 17.56 -19.00
C ALA A 41 -42.65 18.61 -19.80
N SER A 42 -41.45 18.98 -19.35
CA SER A 42 -40.59 19.97 -19.99
C SER A 42 -39.11 19.60 -19.78
N PRO A 43 -38.62 18.55 -20.46
CA PRO A 43 -37.30 17.97 -20.19
C PRO A 43 -36.15 18.93 -20.52
N GLU A 44 -36.25 19.70 -21.61
CA GLU A 44 -35.22 20.65 -22.03
C GLU A 44 -35.03 21.78 -21.03
N GLY A 45 -36.14 22.37 -20.55
CA GLY A 45 -36.10 23.40 -19.50
C GLY A 45 -35.52 22.87 -18.19
N SER A 46 -35.89 21.64 -17.82
CA SER A 46 -35.34 21.00 -16.61
C SER A 46 -33.84 20.73 -16.73
N ILE A 47 -33.34 20.38 -17.91
CA ILE A 47 -31.90 20.20 -18.16
C ILE A 47 -31.17 21.53 -18.07
N ALA A 48 -31.71 22.58 -18.70
CA ALA A 48 -31.11 23.91 -18.68
C ALA A 48 -31.00 24.47 -17.26
N GLU A 49 -32.06 24.32 -16.46
CA GLU A 49 -32.07 24.73 -15.05
C GLU A 49 -31.06 23.93 -14.21
N GLY A 50 -31.03 22.61 -14.36
CA GLY A 50 -30.08 21.76 -13.65
C GLY A 50 -28.62 22.04 -14.00
N TYR A 51 -28.36 22.32 -15.28
CA TYR A 51 -27.03 22.72 -15.76
C TYR A 51 -26.61 24.07 -15.16
N LEU A 52 -27.49 25.08 -15.20
CA LEU A 52 -27.24 26.41 -14.62
C LEU A 52 -26.94 26.30 -13.12
N ALA A 53 -27.74 25.55 -12.37
CA ALA A 53 -27.51 25.33 -10.95
C ALA A 53 -26.14 24.68 -10.67
N ASN A 54 -25.75 23.67 -11.46
CA ASN A 54 -24.48 22.99 -11.31
C ASN A 54 -23.28 23.92 -11.61
N GLU A 55 -23.36 24.75 -12.64
CA GLU A 55 -22.34 25.77 -12.96
C GLU A 55 -22.22 26.82 -11.85
N CYS A 56 -23.34 27.36 -11.36
CA CYS A 56 -23.35 28.34 -10.27
C CYS A 56 -22.74 27.76 -8.99
N LEU A 57 -23.09 26.52 -8.62
CA LEU A 57 -22.52 25.84 -7.46
C LEU A 57 -21.03 25.56 -7.64
N THR A 58 -20.62 25.12 -8.84
CA THR A 58 -19.21 24.89 -9.18
C THR A 58 -18.41 26.18 -9.07
N PHE A 59 -18.92 27.29 -9.58
CA PHE A 59 -18.29 28.60 -9.48
C PHE A 59 -18.17 29.05 -8.02
N ALA A 60 -19.28 29.01 -7.25
CA ALA A 60 -19.28 29.38 -5.84
C ALA A 60 -18.31 28.51 -5.02
N SER A 61 -18.21 27.22 -5.33
CA SER A 61 -17.33 26.26 -4.64
C SER A 61 -15.85 26.67 -4.67
N ARG A 62 -15.40 27.41 -5.69
CA ARG A 62 -14.01 27.88 -5.81
C ARG A 62 -13.68 29.00 -4.83
N TYR A 63 -14.68 29.73 -4.34
CA TYR A 63 -14.51 30.87 -3.45
C TYR A 63 -14.89 30.56 -1.99
N LEU A 64 -15.49 29.40 -1.72
CA LEU A 64 -15.85 28.96 -0.36
C LEU A 64 -14.65 28.32 0.35
N VAL A 65 -13.84 29.16 0.99
CA VAL A 65 -12.69 28.73 1.81
C VAL A 65 -13.18 27.93 3.03
N GLY A 66 -12.58 26.76 3.27
CA GLY A 66 -12.89 25.91 4.43
C GLY A 66 -14.05 24.92 4.23
N THR A 67 -14.69 24.90 3.05
CA THR A 67 -15.67 23.86 2.70
C THR A 67 -15.05 22.80 1.81
N GLU A 68 -15.39 21.52 2.05
CA GLU A 68 -14.96 20.42 1.20
C GLU A 68 -15.83 20.36 -0.06
N THR A 69 -15.21 20.60 -1.21
CA THR A 69 -15.85 20.53 -2.53
C THR A 69 -15.29 19.36 -3.32
N SER A 70 -15.97 18.89 -4.37
CA SER A 70 -15.45 17.81 -5.22
C SER A 70 -14.10 18.13 -5.87
N PHE A 71 -13.77 19.42 -5.99
CA PHE A 71 -12.54 19.90 -6.60
C PHE A 71 -11.39 20.03 -5.59
N ASN A 72 -11.71 20.24 -4.30
CA ASN A 72 -10.72 20.39 -3.22
C ASN A 72 -10.45 19.06 -2.49
N GLN A 73 -11.26 18.03 -2.72
CA GLN A 73 -11.03 16.71 -2.15
C GLN A 73 -9.86 16.02 -2.85
N SER A 74 -8.91 15.52 -2.06
CA SER A 74 -7.86 14.63 -2.53
C SER A 74 -8.47 13.49 -3.34
N THR A 75 -7.83 13.09 -4.44
CA THR A 75 -8.36 12.00 -5.26
C THR A 75 -8.51 10.72 -4.43
N ARG A 76 -9.36 9.80 -4.90
CA ARG A 76 -9.72 8.58 -4.15
C ARG A 76 -8.50 7.74 -3.73
N ASN A 77 -7.38 7.89 -4.44
CA ASN A 77 -6.13 7.17 -4.21
C ASN A 77 -5.01 8.07 -3.67
N GLU A 78 -5.18 9.39 -3.62
CA GLU A 78 -4.22 10.26 -2.95
C GLU A 78 -4.22 9.94 -1.45
N GLU A 79 -3.04 9.63 -0.96
CA GLU A 79 -2.76 9.53 0.47
C GLU A 79 -2.82 10.95 1.05
N ASP A 80 -3.55 11.15 2.15
CA ASP A 80 -3.33 12.34 2.97
C ASP A 80 -1.84 12.29 3.33
N GLN A 81 -1.04 13.20 2.78
CA GLN A 81 0.37 13.38 3.10
C GLN A 81 0.55 13.92 4.53
N ASN A 82 -0.20 13.38 5.49
CA ASN A 82 0.01 13.58 6.91
C ASN A 82 0.92 12.47 7.45
N VAL A 83 2.04 12.23 6.77
CA VAL A 83 3.19 11.58 7.41
C VAL A 83 4.29 12.62 7.38
N ALA A 84 4.46 13.21 8.55
CA ALA A 84 5.43 14.22 8.84
C ALA A 84 6.83 13.77 8.42
N ASN A 85 7.54 14.73 7.83
CA ASN A 85 8.98 14.96 7.89
C ASN A 85 9.89 13.94 7.19
N ASP A 86 10.90 14.51 6.51
CA ASP A 86 12.07 13.91 5.87
C ASP A 86 13.01 13.18 6.86
N GLU A 87 12.46 12.35 7.74
CA GLU A 87 13.24 11.41 8.55
C GLU A 87 13.08 10.01 7.95
N GLU A 88 14.23 9.36 7.76
CA GLU A 88 14.42 7.97 7.35
C GLU A 88 13.22 7.09 7.76
N VAL A 89 12.40 6.71 6.78
CA VAL A 89 11.14 5.99 7.01
C VAL A 89 11.46 4.70 7.75
N SER A 90 11.22 4.69 9.06
CA SER A 90 11.42 3.51 9.91
C SER A 90 10.69 2.31 9.30
N ILE A 91 11.32 1.14 9.30
CA ILE A 91 10.69 -0.10 8.79
C ILE A 91 9.37 -0.44 9.50
N PHE A 92 9.16 0.11 10.69
CA PHE A 92 7.94 -0.06 11.49
C PHE A 92 6.87 1.00 11.22
N ALA A 93 7.13 1.96 10.33
CA ALA A 93 6.13 2.92 9.89
C ALA A 93 4.97 2.17 9.20
N ASN A 94 3.74 2.46 9.62
CA ASN A 94 2.56 1.93 8.94
C ASN A 94 2.40 2.66 7.60
N VAL A 95 3.04 2.14 6.56
CA VAL A 95 2.86 2.64 5.19
C VAL A 95 1.47 2.22 4.72
N GLY A 96 0.70 3.14 4.13
CA GLY A 96 -0.58 2.85 3.50
C GLY A 96 -1.82 2.82 4.43
N ARG A 97 -2.96 2.40 3.87
CA ARG A 97 -4.26 2.39 4.56
C ARG A 97 -5.15 1.20 4.18
N PRO A 98 -5.92 0.64 5.12
CA PRO A 98 -6.88 -0.41 4.79
C PRO A 98 -8.05 0.13 3.94
N LEU A 99 -8.50 -0.67 2.98
CA LEU A 99 -9.61 -0.34 2.10
C LEU A 99 -10.91 -0.12 2.88
N GLY A 100 -11.55 1.02 2.60
CA GLY A 100 -12.89 1.32 3.11
C GLY A 100 -12.92 1.90 4.53
N ARG A 101 -11.85 2.54 5.00
CA ARG A 101 -11.97 3.48 6.12
C ARG A 101 -12.94 4.61 5.68
N LYS A 102 -14.14 4.68 6.28
CA LYS A 102 -14.98 5.88 6.14
C LYS A 102 -14.18 7.03 6.75
N LYS A 103 -13.90 8.11 6.00
CA LYS A 103 -13.54 9.40 6.60
C LYS A 103 -14.68 9.71 7.58
N ASN A 104 -14.38 9.92 8.86
CA ASN A 104 -15.39 10.17 9.90
C ASN A 104 -16.11 11.50 9.60
N LYS A 105 -17.12 11.47 8.73
CA LYS A 105 -18.07 12.56 8.51
C LYS A 105 -19.43 11.94 8.22
N GLY A 106 -20.28 11.91 9.25
CA GLY A 106 -21.70 11.58 9.14
C GLY A 106 -22.06 10.09 9.00
N CYS A 107 -22.96 9.64 9.87
CA CYS A 107 -23.73 8.41 9.77
C CYS A 107 -22.96 7.09 10.01
N SER A 108 -23.02 6.68 11.30
CA SER A 108 -22.79 5.34 11.80
C SER A 108 -23.82 4.36 11.21
N SER A 109 -23.53 3.82 10.02
CA SER A 109 -24.24 2.66 9.48
C SER A 109 -23.34 1.43 9.52
N ASN A 110 -23.70 0.50 10.42
CA ASN A 110 -23.24 -0.87 10.61
C ASN A 110 -21.72 -1.12 10.54
N LYS A 111 -21.12 -1.24 11.74
CA LYS A 111 -19.74 -1.67 12.01
C LYS A 111 -19.46 -3.06 11.39
N ARG A 112 -19.16 -3.13 10.09
CA ARG A 112 -18.47 -4.31 9.53
C ARG A 112 -17.06 -4.30 10.11
N LYS A 113 -16.74 -5.30 10.92
CA LYS A 113 -15.41 -5.50 11.50
C LYS A 113 -14.44 -5.84 10.35
N ARG A 114 -13.95 -4.79 9.66
CA ARG A 114 -13.11 -4.89 8.45
C ARG A 114 -11.68 -5.38 8.70
N VAL A 115 -11.30 -5.49 9.98
CA VAL A 115 -10.01 -5.99 10.43
C VAL A 115 -10.26 -7.22 11.28
N SER A 116 -9.75 -8.37 10.84
CA SER A 116 -9.75 -9.61 11.62
C SER A 116 -8.34 -9.85 12.16
N ARG A 117 -8.22 -10.44 13.36
CA ARG A 117 -6.94 -10.93 13.86
C ARG A 117 -6.79 -12.38 13.45
N ILE A 118 -5.61 -12.75 12.98
CA ILE A 118 -5.24 -14.12 12.65
C ILE A 118 -4.00 -14.47 13.45
N THR A 119 -3.92 -15.72 13.91
CA THR A 119 -2.70 -16.30 14.47
C THR A 119 -1.93 -16.94 13.32
N LEU A 120 -0.65 -16.62 13.19
CA LEU A 120 0.23 -17.20 12.19
C LEU A 120 0.83 -18.50 12.71
N ASP A 121 1.02 -19.47 11.82
CA ASP A 121 1.77 -20.67 12.13
C ASP A 121 3.26 -20.35 12.30
N ASN A 122 3.96 -21.11 13.13
CA ASN A 122 5.37 -20.85 13.45
C ASN A 122 6.24 -20.88 12.17
N GLN A 123 5.96 -21.79 11.24
CA GLN A 123 6.68 -21.82 9.96
C GLN A 123 6.50 -20.53 9.15
N THR A 124 5.26 -20.02 9.06
CA THR A 124 4.97 -18.78 8.35
C THR A 124 5.58 -17.56 9.03
N LEU A 125 5.62 -17.57 10.37
CA LEU A 125 6.20 -16.52 11.19
C LEU A 125 7.71 -16.44 10.98
N VAL A 126 8.41 -17.58 11.06
CA VAL A 126 9.87 -17.66 10.81
C VAL A 126 10.20 -17.25 9.38
N GLN A 127 9.41 -17.69 8.39
CA GLN A 127 9.60 -17.27 6.99
C GLN A 127 9.43 -15.77 6.80
N ALA A 128 8.39 -15.17 7.40
CA ALA A 128 8.15 -13.74 7.32
C ALA A 128 9.27 -12.94 8.02
N HIS A 129 9.67 -13.36 9.23
CA HIS A 129 10.76 -12.73 9.97
C HIS A 129 12.08 -12.78 9.20
N ARG A 130 12.42 -13.95 8.66
CA ARG A 130 13.59 -14.14 7.80
C ARG A 130 13.53 -13.22 6.59
N TYR A 131 12.39 -13.12 5.91
CA TYR A 131 12.26 -12.24 4.76
C TYR A 131 12.57 -10.78 5.12
N VAL A 132 12.03 -10.29 6.23
CA VAL A 132 12.31 -8.93 6.72
C VAL A 132 13.81 -8.74 7.02
N LEU A 133 14.42 -9.67 7.76
CA LEU A 133 15.84 -9.60 8.13
C LEU A 133 16.78 -9.59 6.92
N PHE A 134 16.48 -10.36 5.87
CA PHE A 134 17.34 -10.45 4.67
C PHE A 134 17.20 -9.26 3.72
N ASN A 135 16.10 -8.51 3.78
CA ASN A 135 15.86 -7.35 2.93
C ASN A 135 16.13 -6.01 3.62
N PHE A 136 16.46 -6.01 4.93
CA PHE A 136 16.74 -4.78 5.66
C PHE A 136 18.24 -4.44 5.63
N ASP A 137 18.58 -3.26 5.11
CA ASP A 137 19.96 -2.82 4.91
C ASP A 137 20.76 -2.74 6.22
N GLY A 138 20.12 -2.32 7.32
CA GLY A 138 20.77 -2.25 8.63
C GLY A 138 21.23 -3.61 9.18
N VAL A 139 20.69 -4.72 8.67
CA VAL A 139 21.07 -6.09 9.06
C VAL A 139 22.22 -6.65 8.20
N ALA A 140 22.54 -6.03 7.06
CA ALA A 140 23.61 -6.50 6.15
C ALA A 140 24.99 -6.72 6.83
N PRO A 141 25.46 -5.87 7.76
CA PRO A 141 26.71 -6.12 8.49
C PRO A 141 26.65 -7.41 9.34
N PHE A 142 25.50 -7.70 9.93
CA PHE A 142 25.29 -8.89 10.76
C PHE A 142 25.22 -10.16 9.92
N LEU A 143 24.64 -10.10 8.71
CA LEU A 143 24.68 -11.22 7.76
C LEU A 143 26.13 -11.62 7.43
N LYS A 144 27.00 -10.64 7.15
CA LYS A 144 28.43 -10.90 6.89
C LYS A 144 29.15 -11.51 8.11
N LYS A 145 28.87 -11.00 9.32
CA LYS A 145 29.42 -11.57 10.57
C LYS A 145 28.98 -13.01 10.77
N HIS A 146 27.70 -13.32 10.53
CA HIS A 146 27.17 -14.66 10.68
C HIS A 146 27.77 -15.63 9.65
N GLU A 147 27.95 -15.20 8.40
CA GLU A 147 28.61 -16.02 7.37
C GLU A 147 30.03 -16.40 7.81
N GLN A 148 30.78 -15.45 8.37
CA GLN A 148 32.10 -15.73 8.94
C GLN A 148 32.03 -16.67 10.15
N PHE A 149 31.03 -16.53 11.01
CA PHE A 149 30.79 -17.42 12.14
C PHE A 149 30.54 -18.87 11.65
N ILE A 150 29.71 -19.06 10.63
CA ILE A 150 29.45 -20.37 10.02
C ILE A 150 30.74 -20.99 9.44
N LYS A 151 31.51 -20.20 8.69
CA LYS A 151 32.80 -20.65 8.12
C LYS A 151 33.82 -21.03 9.21
N ARG A 152 33.84 -20.29 10.33
CA ARG A 152 34.73 -20.56 11.47
C ARG A 152 34.31 -21.80 12.25
N ARG A 153 33.00 -22.05 12.38
CA ARG A 153 32.46 -23.22 13.06
C ARG A 153 32.67 -24.51 12.26
N ASN A 154 32.60 -24.43 10.93
CA ASN A 154 32.72 -25.57 10.01
C ASN A 154 34.02 -25.50 9.19
N ARG A 155 35.18 -25.59 9.86
CA ARG A 155 36.49 -25.53 9.20
C ARG A 155 36.81 -26.78 8.38
N SER A 156 36.20 -27.93 8.70
CA SER A 156 36.46 -29.20 8.03
C SER A 156 35.26 -30.14 8.22
N PRO A 157 34.61 -30.61 7.14
CA PRO A 157 34.82 -30.25 5.73
C PRO A 157 34.43 -28.79 5.43
N ARG A 158 35.08 -28.18 4.42
CA ARG A 158 34.71 -26.84 3.94
C ARG A 158 33.34 -26.92 3.26
N LEU A 159 32.38 -26.17 3.79
CA LEU A 159 31.04 -26.07 3.22
C LEU A 159 31.06 -25.41 1.83
N SER A 160 30.22 -25.89 0.93
CA SER A 160 29.91 -25.23 -0.33
C SER A 160 29.23 -23.88 -0.10
N PRO A 161 29.37 -22.89 -1.01
CA PRO A 161 28.65 -21.61 -0.92
C PRO A 161 27.13 -21.78 -0.75
N TYR A 162 26.55 -22.78 -1.41
CA TYR A 162 25.12 -23.10 -1.29
C TYR A 162 24.75 -23.56 0.12
N GLU A 163 25.57 -24.42 0.72
CA GLU A 163 25.34 -24.94 2.07
C GLU A 163 25.48 -23.84 3.11
N ILE A 164 26.44 -22.92 2.93
CA ILE A 164 26.61 -21.74 3.79
C ILE A 164 25.35 -20.87 3.72
N GLN A 165 24.86 -20.58 2.51
CA GLN A 165 23.65 -19.77 2.35
C GLN A 165 22.43 -20.48 2.96
N LYS A 166 22.26 -21.78 2.73
CA LYS A 166 21.17 -22.58 3.31
C LYS A 166 21.21 -22.50 4.83
N LEU A 167 22.37 -22.79 5.43
CA LEU A 167 22.54 -22.82 6.87
C LEU A 167 22.41 -21.44 7.51
N GLN A 168 22.94 -20.40 6.86
CA GLN A 168 22.72 -19.01 7.25
C GLN A 168 21.23 -18.70 7.28
N SER A 169 20.52 -19.11 6.24
CA SER A 169 19.11 -18.81 6.11
C SER A 169 18.21 -19.56 7.11
N GLU A 170 18.68 -20.71 7.61
CA GLU A 170 18.00 -21.50 8.65
C GLU A 170 18.34 -20.99 10.06
N THR A 171 19.58 -20.59 10.32
CA THR A 171 20.06 -20.33 11.70
C THR A 171 20.28 -18.86 12.04
N PHE A 172 20.18 -17.95 11.05
CA PHE A 172 20.49 -16.54 11.26
C PHE A 172 19.57 -15.84 12.25
N HIS A 173 18.27 -16.17 12.27
CA HIS A 173 17.31 -15.48 13.14
C HIS A 173 17.60 -15.74 14.64
N ASP A 174 17.87 -16.99 15.01
CA ASP A 174 18.29 -17.37 16.37
C ASP A 174 19.64 -16.75 16.72
N TRP A 175 20.62 -16.87 15.83
CA TRP A 175 21.94 -16.29 16.04
C TRP A 175 21.88 -14.76 16.19
N PHE A 176 21.04 -14.10 15.40
CA PHE A 176 20.87 -12.65 15.45
C PHE A 176 20.25 -12.21 16.77
N HIS A 177 19.21 -12.90 17.25
CA HIS A 177 18.63 -12.68 18.56
C HIS A 177 19.68 -12.76 19.68
N ASP A 178 20.44 -13.86 19.73
CA ASP A 178 21.44 -14.09 20.78
C ASP A 178 22.61 -13.10 20.68
N HIS A 179 23.04 -12.77 19.46
CA HIS A 179 24.14 -11.84 19.24
C HIS A 179 23.76 -10.41 19.65
N VAL A 180 22.54 -9.95 19.33
CA VAL A 180 22.06 -8.64 19.79
C VAL A 180 21.95 -8.62 21.32
N ALA A 181 21.42 -9.67 21.95
CA ALA A 181 21.34 -9.76 23.41
C ALA A 181 22.72 -9.69 24.09
N GLN A 182 23.74 -10.33 23.52
CA GLN A 182 25.13 -10.24 24.02
C GLN A 182 25.70 -8.82 23.88
N LEU A 183 25.44 -8.16 22.76
CA LEU A 183 25.93 -6.80 22.53
C LEU A 183 25.24 -5.77 23.44
N GLU A 184 23.97 -5.99 23.80
CA GLU A 184 23.26 -5.18 24.79
C GLU A 184 23.87 -5.32 26.19
N GLN A 185 24.21 -6.53 26.61
CA GLN A 185 24.89 -6.79 27.89
C GLN A 185 26.26 -6.13 27.98
N GLN A 186 26.96 -6.00 26.85
CA GLN A 186 28.26 -5.34 26.74
C GLN A 186 28.16 -3.80 26.70
N GLY A 187 26.96 -3.23 26.71
CA GLY A 187 26.76 -1.78 26.70
C GLY A 187 27.13 -1.10 25.37
N ASN A 188 27.10 -1.83 24.25
CA ASN A 188 27.42 -1.27 22.95
C ASN A 188 26.35 -0.26 22.50
N ALA A 189 26.70 1.03 22.49
CA ALA A 189 25.82 2.13 22.08
C ALA A 189 25.47 2.14 20.57
N ASN A 190 26.14 1.33 19.76
CA ASN A 190 25.97 1.30 18.30
C ASN A 190 24.77 0.46 17.81
N ILE A 191 23.96 -0.10 18.71
CA ILE A 191 22.73 -0.82 18.33
C ILE A 191 21.55 0.15 18.36
N THR A 192 20.94 0.36 17.20
CA THR A 192 19.70 1.14 17.07
C THR A 192 18.52 0.38 17.66
N ASP A 193 17.50 1.11 18.13
CA ASP A 193 16.29 0.50 18.69
C ASP A 193 15.56 -0.39 17.67
N GLU A 194 15.66 -0.08 16.39
CA GLU A 194 15.11 -0.91 15.32
C GLU A 194 15.73 -2.30 15.26
N LEU A 195 17.06 -2.39 15.39
CA LEU A 195 17.77 -3.68 15.40
C LEU A 195 17.39 -4.51 16.63
N ARG A 196 17.14 -3.87 17.79
CA ARG A 196 16.65 -4.54 18.99
C ARG A 196 15.26 -5.14 18.77
N LEU A 197 14.36 -4.37 18.16
CA LEU A 197 13.00 -4.84 17.84
C LEU A 197 13.02 -5.97 16.80
N LEU A 198 13.85 -5.85 15.77
CA LEU A 198 14.03 -6.90 14.76
C LEU A 198 14.59 -8.19 15.36
N ALA A 199 15.50 -8.09 16.34
CA ALA A 199 16.09 -9.25 17.01
C ALA A 199 15.05 -10.05 17.80
N ARG A 200 14.08 -9.39 18.44
CA ARG A 200 13.00 -10.04 19.23
C ARG A 200 12.00 -10.82 18.38
N GLY A 201 11.93 -10.54 17.09
CA GLY A 201 11.00 -11.21 16.17
C GLY A 201 9.57 -10.65 16.18
N PRO A 202 8.75 -11.09 15.22
CA PRO A 202 7.39 -10.59 15.05
C PRO A 202 6.42 -11.26 16.04
N MET A 203 5.29 -10.59 16.30
CA MET A 203 4.20 -11.19 17.06
C MET A 203 3.51 -12.29 16.26
N ASP A 204 3.01 -13.31 16.97
CA ASP A 204 2.21 -14.41 16.44
C ASP A 204 0.84 -13.98 15.91
N THR A 205 0.34 -12.84 16.39
CA THR A 205 -0.94 -12.27 15.98
C THR A 205 -0.78 -11.19 14.91
N ALA A 206 -1.35 -11.44 13.74
CA ALA A 206 -1.37 -10.51 12.62
C ALA A 206 -2.77 -9.92 12.37
N ARG A 207 -2.81 -8.71 11.79
CA ARG A 207 -4.06 -8.08 11.33
C ARG A 207 -4.29 -8.40 9.87
N ARG A 208 -5.44 -8.98 9.56
CA ARG A 208 -5.90 -9.25 8.21
C ARG A 208 -6.91 -8.20 7.77
N TYR A 209 -6.62 -7.57 6.64
CA TYR A 209 -7.47 -6.60 5.96
C TYR A 209 -8.06 -7.19 4.69
N THR A 210 -9.27 -6.77 4.31
CA THR A 210 -9.89 -7.20 3.03
C THR A 210 -9.21 -6.59 1.81
N GLY A 211 -8.44 -5.53 2.02
CA GLY A 211 -7.49 -4.98 1.07
C GLY A 211 -6.85 -3.75 1.69
N TYR A 212 -5.73 -3.33 1.13
CA TYR A 212 -4.84 -2.35 1.72
C TYR A 212 -4.15 -1.59 0.60
N ILE A 213 -4.23 -0.26 0.64
CA ILE A 213 -3.63 0.63 -0.35
C ILE A 213 -2.23 0.97 0.16
N VAL A 214 -1.22 0.79 -0.67
CA VAL A 214 0.17 1.18 -0.38
C VAL A 214 0.68 2.03 -1.54
N ASN A 215 1.21 3.21 -1.25
CA ASN A 215 1.73 4.13 -2.27
C ASN A 215 0.70 4.48 -3.35
N GLY A 216 -0.58 4.58 -2.96
CA GLY A 216 -1.69 4.91 -3.88
C GLY A 216 -2.17 3.78 -4.81
N PHE A 217 -1.66 2.55 -4.67
CA PHE A 217 -2.10 1.37 -5.44
C PHE A 217 -2.75 0.29 -4.56
#